data_AF-A0A7G9IPX7-F1
#
_entry.id   AF-A0A7G9IPX7-F1
#
_cell.length_a   1.000
_cell.length_b   1.000
_cell.length_c   1.000
_cell.angle_alpha   90.00
_cell.angle_beta   90.00
_cell.angle_gamma   90.00
#
_symmetry.space_group_name_H-M   'P 1'
#
loop_
_entity.id
_entity.type
_entity.pdbx_description
1 polymer ?
#
loop_
_entity_poly.entity_id
_entity_poly.type
_entity_poly.pdbx_seq_one_letter_code
_entity_poly.pdbx_strand_id
1 'polypeptide(L)'
;GVIMAFRDASNARDVSSVVFTGAGDKAFCTGGNTKEYAEYYAGNPQEYRQYMRLFNDMVSAILGCDKPVICRVNGMRIGGGQEIGMAADFSVAQDLA
;
A
#
# COMPACT_ATOMS: atom_id res chain seq x y z
N GLY A 1 -2.61 -7.98 -6.42
CA GLY A 1 -1.81 -8.90 -5.59
C GLY A 1 -1.99 -8.64 -4.12
N VAL A 2 -1.74 -7.41 -3.66
CA VAL A 2 -1.71 -7.02 -2.23
C VAL A 2 -2.94 -7.49 -1.44
N ILE A 3 -4.16 -7.20 -1.90
CA ILE A 3 -5.41 -7.62 -1.20
C ILE A 3 -5.43 -9.12 -0.89
N MET A 4 -5.11 -9.95 -1.88
CA MET A 4 -5.11 -11.40 -1.71
C MET A 4 -4.00 -11.85 -0.74
N ALA A 5 -2.79 -11.28 -0.88
CA ALA A 5 -1.67 -11.63 0.00
C ALA A 5 -1.98 -11.35 1.48
N PHE A 6 -2.64 -10.23 1.81
CA PHE A 6 -3.02 -9.92 3.18
C PHE A 6 -4.14 -10.84 3.71
N ARG A 7 -5.09 -11.23 2.87
CA ARG A 7 -6.10 -12.23 3.22
C ARG A 7 -5.48 -13.61 3.46
N ASP A 8 -4.55 -14.02 2.61
CA ASP A 8 -3.85 -15.30 2.74
C ASP A 8 -3.01 -15.31 4.03
N ALA A 9 -2.25 -14.24 4.29
CA ALA A 9 -1.45 -14.10 5.51
C ALA A 9 -2.29 -14.13 6.79
N SER A 10 -3.48 -13.51 6.76
CA SER A 10 -4.42 -13.53 7.90
C SER A 10 -4.86 -14.96 8.25
N ASN A 11 -5.07 -15.80 7.23
CA ASN A 11 -5.52 -17.19 7.41
C ASN A 11 -4.38 -18.20 7.60
N ALA A 12 -3.14 -17.83 7.30
CA ALA A 12 -1.98 -18.71 7.42
C ALA A 12 -1.61 -18.93 8.90
N ARG A 13 -1.60 -20.21 9.32
CA ARG A 13 -1.30 -20.61 10.71
C ARG A 13 0.19 -20.57 11.04
N ASP A 14 1.02 -20.73 10.02
CA ASP A 14 2.49 -20.70 10.07
C ASP A 14 3.06 -19.28 9.93
N VAL A 15 2.21 -18.29 9.63
CA VAL A 15 2.58 -16.87 9.56
C VAL A 15 2.27 -16.17 10.89
N SER A 16 3.29 -15.52 11.46
CA SER A 16 3.18 -14.73 12.69
C SER A 16 3.10 -13.22 12.46
N SER A 17 3.58 -12.72 11.32
CA SER A 17 3.62 -11.29 10.99
C SER A 17 3.83 -11.08 9.48
N VAL A 18 3.49 -9.90 8.97
CA VAL A 18 3.73 -9.48 7.58
C VAL A 18 4.74 -8.35 7.55
N VAL A 19 5.77 -8.47 6.71
CA VAL A 19 6.67 -7.36 6.38
C VAL A 19 6.35 -6.86 4.98
N PHE A 20 5.94 -5.61 4.86
CA PHE A 20 5.60 -4.98 3.59
C PHE A 20 6.62 -3.91 3.21
N THR A 21 7.14 -3.98 1.98
CA THR A 21 8.24 -3.13 1.47
C THR A 21 8.04 -2.86 -0.02
N GLY A 22 8.58 -1.74 -0.51
CA GLY A 22 8.72 -1.50 -1.94
C GLY A 22 9.88 -2.30 -2.53
N ALA A 23 9.89 -2.44 -3.85
CA ALA A 23 11.03 -2.98 -4.60
C ALA A 23 12.10 -1.90 -4.80
N GLY A 24 13.37 -2.32 -4.88
CA GLY A 24 14.50 -1.39 -5.00
C GLY A 24 14.83 -0.66 -3.70
N ASP A 25 15.51 0.48 -3.82
CA ASP A 25 16.11 1.23 -2.70
C ASP A 25 15.82 2.75 -2.72
N LYS A 26 15.23 3.26 -3.80
CA LYS A 26 14.93 4.70 -3.96
C LYS A 26 13.61 5.12 -3.35
N ALA A 27 12.59 4.28 -3.46
CA ALA A 27 11.25 4.57 -3.00
C ALA A 27 10.57 3.32 -2.47
N PHE A 28 9.85 3.46 -1.36
CA PHE A 28 8.85 2.49 -0.95
C PHE A 28 7.67 2.56 -1.92
N CYS A 29 7.09 3.75 -2.07
CA CYS A 29 6.00 4.04 -2.98
C CYS A 29 5.86 5.56 -3.14
N THR A 30 5.93 6.06 -4.37
CA THR A 30 5.78 7.48 -4.69
C THR A 30 4.32 7.91 -4.85
N GLY A 31 3.37 7.02 -4.56
CA GLY A 31 1.94 7.25 -4.67
C GLY A 31 1.39 7.02 -6.08
N GLY A 32 0.29 7.71 -6.36
CA GLY A 32 -0.46 7.61 -7.59
C GLY A 32 0.28 8.08 -8.83
N ASN A 33 -0.06 7.52 -9.99
CA ASN A 33 0.44 8.00 -11.27
C ASN A 33 -0.25 9.32 -11.66
N THR A 34 0.38 10.44 -11.32
CA THR A 34 -0.19 11.78 -11.56
C THR A 34 -0.38 12.11 -13.04
N LYS A 35 0.43 11.52 -13.93
CA LYS A 35 0.26 11.67 -15.38
C LYS A 35 -1.05 11.02 -15.83
N GLU A 36 -1.31 9.79 -15.40
CA GLU A 36 -2.57 9.09 -15.68
C GLU A 36 -3.77 9.83 -15.08
N TYR A 37 -3.59 10.44 -13.90
CA TYR A 37 -4.63 11.25 -13.26
C TYR A 37 -5.02 12.44 -14.13
N ALA A 38 -4.04 13.17 -14.64
CA ALA A 38 -4.25 14.35 -15.47
C ALA A 38 -4.76 14.02 -16.88
N GLU A 39 -4.20 12.98 -17.52
CA GLU A 39 -4.46 12.67 -18.94
C GLU A 39 -5.71 11.79 -19.14
N TYR A 40 -6.06 10.95 -18.16
CA TYR A 40 -7.15 10.00 -18.28
C TYR A 40 -8.28 10.26 -17.29
N TYR A 41 -7.99 10.19 -15.99
CA TYR A 41 -9.03 10.19 -14.97
C TYR A 41 -9.74 11.54 -14.80
N ALA A 42 -9.09 12.65 -15.14
CA ALA A 42 -9.71 13.97 -15.18
C ALA A 42 -10.92 14.03 -16.13
N GLY A 43 -10.91 13.25 -17.22
CA GLY A 43 -12.04 13.11 -18.15
C GLY A 43 -12.98 11.95 -17.86
N ASN A 44 -12.58 11.01 -16.99
CA ASN A 44 -13.27 9.73 -16.76
C ASN A 44 -13.56 9.50 -15.25
N PRO A 45 -14.42 10.32 -14.62
CA PRO A 45 -14.58 10.32 -13.17
C PRO A 45 -15.16 9.03 -12.58
N GLN A 46 -15.99 8.29 -13.34
CA GLN A 46 -16.54 7.02 -12.88
C GLN A 46 -15.47 5.92 -12.81
N GLU A 47 -14.53 5.94 -13.75
CA GLU A 47 -13.40 5.02 -13.74
C GLU A 47 -12.41 5.38 -12.64
N TYR A 48 -12.18 6.67 -12.40
CA TYR A 48 -11.39 7.11 -11.26
C TYR A 48 -11.99 6.63 -9.94
N ARG A 49 -13.32 6.68 -9.80
CA ARG A 49 -14.02 6.17 -8.63
C ARG A 49 -13.83 4.66 -8.45
N GLN A 50 -13.82 3.88 -9.53
CA GLN A 50 -13.55 2.44 -9.49
C GLN A 50 -12.09 2.14 -9.10
N TYR A 51 -11.14 2.87 -9.68
CA TYR A 51 -9.73 2.79 -9.32
C TYR A 51 -9.49 3.13 -7.84
N MET A 52 -10.09 4.21 -7.34
CA MET A 52 -10.03 4.59 -5.92
C MET A 52 -10.68 3.56 -5.01
N ARG A 53 -11.76 2.90 -5.45
CA ARG A 53 -12.36 1.79 -4.68
C ARG A 53 -11.36 0.65 -4.50
N LEU A 54 -10.67 0.24 -5.56
CA LEU A 54 -9.66 -0.82 -5.47
C LEU A 54 -8.49 -0.42 -4.56
N PHE A 55 -8.03 0.83 -4.63
CA PHE A 55 -7.01 1.34 -3.73
C PHE A 55 -7.47 1.31 -2.26
N ASN A 56 -8.69 1.76 -1.96
CA ASN A 56 -9.25 1.73 -0.62
C ASN A 56 -9.45 0.30 -0.09
N ASP A 57 -9.86 -0.64 -0.94
CA ASP A 57 -9.98 -2.06 -0.58
C ASP A 57 -8.61 -2.65 -0.23
N MET A 58 -7.54 -2.24 -0.93
CA MET A 58 -6.17 -2.60 -0.59
C MET A 58 -5.74 -2.03 0.77
N VAL A 59 -5.95 -0.74 1.02
CA VAL A 59 -5.64 -0.11 2.31
C VAL A 59 -6.40 -0.80 3.45
N SER A 60 -7.68 -1.10 3.23
CA SER A 60 -8.53 -1.81 4.21
C SER A 60 -8.04 -3.23 4.48
N ALA A 61 -7.52 -3.94 3.47
CA ALA A 61 -6.95 -5.27 3.65
C ALA A 61 -5.65 -5.26 4.47
N ILE A 62 -4.85 -4.20 4.34
CA ILE A 62 -3.64 -3.99 5.17
C ILE A 62 -4.06 -3.70 6.61
N LEU A 63 -4.97 -2.74 6.79
CA LEU A 63 -5.45 -2.29 8.10
C LEU A 63 -6.18 -3.40 8.88
N GLY A 64 -6.94 -4.23 8.18
CA GLY A 64 -7.72 -5.32 8.76
C GLY A 64 -6.99 -6.66 8.79
N CYS A 65 -5.67 -6.68 8.62
CA CYS A 65 -4.88 -7.91 8.69
C CYS A 65 -4.89 -8.50 10.11
N ASP A 66 -5.17 -9.80 10.25
CA ASP A 66 -5.19 -10.48 11.55
C ASP A 66 -3.79 -10.75 12.13
N LYS A 67 -2.74 -10.35 11.41
CA LYS A 67 -1.33 -10.50 11.78
C LYS A 67 -0.66 -9.12 11.88
N PRO A 68 0.27 -8.90 12.83
CA PRO A 68 1.04 -7.67 12.90
C PRO A 68 1.71 -7.32 11.56
N VAL A 69 1.48 -6.11 11.08
CA VAL A 69 2.00 -5.59 9.82
C VAL A 69 3.10 -4.57 10.07
N ILE A 70 4.30 -4.87 9.56
CA ILE A 70 5.46 -4.00 9.63
C ILE A 70 5.71 -3.44 8.22
N CYS A 71 5.52 -2.13 8.07
CA CYS A 71 5.93 -1.40 6.89
C CYS A 71 7.44 -1.10 6.96
N ARG A 72 8.25 -1.83 6.19
CA ARG A 72 9.67 -1.56 6.02
C ARG A 72 9.85 -0.50 4.94
N VAL A 73 10.06 0.74 5.36
CA VAL A 73 10.17 1.90 4.47
C VAL A 73 11.59 1.99 3.92
N ASN A 74 11.78 1.42 2.73
CA ASN A 74 13.06 1.30 2.02
C ASN A 74 13.40 2.50 1.13
N GLY A 75 12.77 3.66 1.34
CA GLY A 75 12.96 4.90 0.56
C GLY A 75 11.70 5.75 0.56
N MET A 76 11.66 6.80 -0.27
CA MET A 76 10.56 7.76 -0.36
C MET A 76 9.16 7.11 -0.27
N ARG A 77 8.31 7.70 0.58
CA ARG A 77 6.94 7.27 0.83
C ARG A 77 5.99 8.48 0.74
N ILE A 78 5.27 8.60 -0.38
CA ILE A 78 4.56 9.85 -0.74
C ILE A 78 3.10 9.56 -1.13
N GLY A 79 2.17 10.43 -0.75
CA GLY A 79 0.76 10.38 -1.16
C GLY A 79 0.10 9.04 -0.81
N GLY A 80 -0.43 8.33 -1.81
CA GLY A 80 -0.98 6.98 -1.61
C GLY A 80 0.01 5.99 -0.98
N GLY A 81 1.32 6.17 -1.16
CA GLY A 81 2.35 5.40 -0.45
C GLY A 81 2.37 5.70 1.06
N GLN A 82 2.10 6.94 1.45
CA GLN A 82 1.92 7.32 2.86
C GLN A 82 0.66 6.67 3.43
N GLU A 83 -0.45 6.68 2.71
CA GLU A 83 -1.70 6.01 3.14
C GLU A 83 -1.50 4.51 3.35
N ILE A 84 -0.82 3.83 2.43
CA ILE A 84 -0.47 2.40 2.53
C ILE A 84 0.27 2.09 3.84
N GLY A 85 1.34 2.82 4.15
CA GLY A 85 2.10 2.50 5.37
C GLY A 85 1.42 2.97 6.66
N MET A 86 0.41 3.85 6.60
CA MET A 86 -0.35 4.29 7.79
C MET A 86 -1.40 3.25 8.18
N ALA A 87 -1.76 2.37 7.24
CA ALA A 87 -2.57 1.20 7.51
C ALA A 87 -1.79 0.07 8.20
N ALA A 88 -0.45 0.12 8.22
CA ALA A 88 0.36 -0.86 8.94
C ALA A 88 0.45 -0.51 10.44
N ASP A 89 0.63 -1.52 11.29
CA ASP A 89 0.76 -1.33 12.75
C ASP A 89 2.06 -0.60 13.11
N PHE A 90 3.15 -0.95 12.43
CA PHE A 90 4.47 -0.36 12.66
C PHE A 90 5.11 0.08 11.36
N SER A 91 5.88 1.16 11.42
CA SER A 91 6.76 1.59 10.34
C SER A 91 8.20 1.62 10.84
N VAL A 92 9.10 1.01 10.07
CA VAL A 92 10.55 1.08 10.29
C VAL A 92 11.16 1.66 9.03
N ALA A 93 11.72 2.85 9.14
CA ALA A 93 12.27 3.60 8.02
C ALA A 93 13.80 3.56 8.02
N GLN A 94 14.40 3.52 6.82
CA GLN A 94 15.80 3.89 6.69
C GLN A 94 15.96 5.41 6.92
N ASP A 95 17.15 5.83 7.36
CA ASP A 95 17.44 7.22 7.74
C ASP A 95 17.13 8.26 6.65
N LEU A 96 17.18 7.85 5.38
CA LEU A 96 16.99 8.70 4.21
C LEU A 96 15.65 8.47 3.48
N ALA A 97 14.72 7.74 4.08
CA ALA A 97 13.39 7.47 3.52
C ALA A 97 12.42 8.64 3.66
#